data_AF-A0A349Y0B3-F1
#
_entry.id   AF-A0A349Y0B3-F1
#
_cell.length_a   1.000
_cell.length_b   1.000
_cell.length_c   1.000
_cell.angle_alpha   90.00
_cell.angle_beta   90.00
_cell.angle_gamma   90.00
#
_symmetry.space_group_name_H-M   'P 1'
#
loop_
_entity.id
_entity.type
_entity.pdbx_description
1 polymer ?
#
loop_
_entity_poly.entity_id
_entity_poly.type
_entity_poly.pdbx_seq_one_letter_code
_entity_poly.pdbx_strand_id
1 'polypeptide(L)'
;MGAYILRRLALMIPTIIGIMGISFLVIQFAPGGPVEQVVAQLTGQGDSASDRLSGGGDLMGQSGGFDESGSKYRGAQGLDPELIKKLEKQFGFDKPPLTRFLEMMWNYIRFDFGDSFFRNSSVI
;
A
#
# COMPACT_ATOMS: atom_id res chain seq x y z
N MET A 1 1.47 19.87 41.96
CA MET A 1 2.31 19.37 40.85
C MET A 1 1.76 18.08 40.23
N GLY A 2 1.47 17.02 40.99
CA GLY A 2 1.00 15.74 40.43
C GLY A 2 -0.30 15.80 39.59
N ALA A 3 -1.30 16.56 40.04
CA ALA A 3 -2.55 16.76 39.29
C ALA A 3 -2.34 17.44 37.93
N TYR A 4 -1.33 18.31 37.80
CA TYR A 4 -0.98 18.94 36.53
C TYR A 4 -0.32 17.95 35.56
N ILE A 5 0.57 17.09 36.08
CA ILE A 5 1.23 16.04 35.29
C ILE A 5 0.20 15.01 34.79
N LEU A 6 -0.69 14.55 35.67
CA LEU A 6 -1.78 13.64 35.29
C LEU A 6 -2.71 14.25 34.26
N ARG A 7 -3.10 15.53 34.41
CA ARG A 7 -3.92 16.24 33.42
C ARG A 7 -3.22 16.33 32.06
N ARG A 8 -1.90 16.53 32.05
CA ARG A 8 -1.10 16.59 30.81
C ARG A 8 -0.97 15.23 30.14
N LEU A 9 -0.74 14.17 30.91
CA LEU A 9 -0.70 12.79 30.40
C LEU A 9 -2.07 12.35 29.87
N ALA A 10 -3.15 12.67 30.58
CA ALA A 10 -4.51 12.38 30.15
C ALA A 10 -4.89 13.14 28.87
N LEU A 11 -4.39 14.37 28.68
CA LEU A 11 -4.56 15.14 27.44
C LEU A 11 -3.69 14.64 26.28
N MET A 12 -2.61 13.91 26.55
CA MET A 12 -1.77 13.34 25.50
C MET A 12 -2.49 12.22 24.74
N ILE A 13 -3.22 11.35 25.46
CA ILE A 13 -3.99 10.24 24.87
C ILE A 13 -4.93 10.70 23.73
N PRO A 14 -5.85 11.68 23.93
CA PRO A 14 -6.73 12.13 22.86
C PRO A 14 -5.98 12.83 21.72
N THR A 15 -4.86 13.52 21.99
CA THR A 15 -4.05 14.11 20.90
C THR A 15 -3.42 13.05 20.02
N ILE A 16 -2.87 11.97 20.60
CA ILE A 16 -2.28 10.86 19.85
C ILE A 16 -3.38 10.16 19.04
N ILE A 17 -4.53 9.85 19.65
CA ILE A 17 -5.66 9.23 18.94
C ILE A 17 -6.14 10.11 17.78
N GLY A 18 -6.24 11.42 17.98
CA GLY A 18 -6.62 12.38 16.95
C GLY A 18 -5.65 12.37 15.76
N ILE A 19 -4.34 12.48 16.03
CA ILE A 19 -3.32 12.46 14.97
C ILE A 19 -3.32 11.11 14.25
N MET A 20 -3.41 9.98 14.97
CA MET A 20 -3.48 8.64 14.37
C MET A 20 -4.73 8.47 13.49
N GLY A 21 -5.88 8.97 13.92
CA GLY A 21 -7.12 8.91 13.14
C GLY A 21 -7.05 9.74 11.85
N ILE A 22 -6.46 10.94 11.92
CA ILE A 22 -6.23 11.77 10.73
C ILE A 22 -5.26 11.06 9.77
N SER A 23 -4.14 10.54 10.26
CA SER A 23 -3.18 9.80 9.44
C SER A 23 -3.82 8.57 8.78
N PHE A 24 -4.64 7.82 9.53
CA PHE A 24 -5.38 6.68 9.00
C PHE A 24 -6.36 7.08 7.89
N LEU A 25 -7.11 8.17 8.08
CA LEU A 25 -7.99 8.72 7.05
C LEU A 25 -7.21 9.12 5.79
N VAL A 26 -6.09 9.81 5.93
CA VAL A 26 -5.25 10.22 4.80
C VAL A 26 -4.77 9.00 4.01
N ILE A 27 -4.33 7.93 4.68
CA ILE A 27 -3.89 6.69 4.01
C ILE A 27 -5.07 5.96 3.34
N GLN A 28 -6.24 5.92 3.98
CA GLN A 28 -7.45 5.31 3.43
C GLN A 28 -8.01 6.04 2.21
N PHE A 29 -7.79 7.35 2.12
CA PHE A 29 -8.21 8.16 0.97
C PHE A 29 -7.12 8.33 -0.09
N ALA A 30 -5.90 7.84 0.15
CA ALA A 30 -4.84 7.88 -0.84
C ALA A 30 -5.19 6.96 -2.04
N PRO A 31 -5.21 7.47 -3.28
CA PRO A 31 -5.47 6.65 -4.45
C PRO A 31 -4.32 5.64 -4.64
N GLY A 32 -4.67 4.36 -4.76
CA GLY A 32 -3.71 3.25 -4.88
C GLY A 32 -3.25 2.72 -3.52
N GLY A 33 -4.09 1.90 -2.88
CA GLY A 33 -3.77 1.26 -1.62
C GLY A 33 -2.60 0.26 -1.72
N PRO A 34 -2.14 -0.28 -0.59
CA PRO A 34 -1.03 -1.24 -0.52
C PRO A 34 -1.26 -2.46 -1.41
N VAL A 35 -2.51 -2.94 -1.50
CA VAL A 35 -2.88 -4.09 -2.31
C VAL A 35 -2.75 -3.75 -3.80
N GLU A 36 -3.27 -2.59 -4.22
CA GLU A 36 -3.18 -2.12 -5.59
C GLU A 36 -1.72 -1.86 -6.01
N GLN A 37 -0.87 -1.36 -5.11
CA GLN A 37 0.55 -1.16 -5.36
C GLN A 37 1.28 -2.50 -5.54
N VAL A 38 1.00 -3.50 -4.70
CA VAL A 38 1.59 -4.85 -4.84
C VAL A 38 1.08 -5.53 -6.11
N VAL A 39 -0.22 -5.41 -6.41
CA VAL A 39 -0.79 -5.89 -7.67
C VAL A 39 -0.14 -5.20 -8.87
N ALA A 40 0.07 -3.89 -8.83
CA ALA A 40 0.73 -3.14 -9.91
C ALA A 40 2.21 -3.54 -10.09
N GLN A 41 2.93 -3.85 -9.00
CA GLN A 41 4.29 -4.38 -9.04
C GLN A 41 4.32 -5.80 -9.64
N LEU A 42 3.40 -6.67 -9.23
CA LEU A 42 3.29 -8.05 -9.75
C LEU A 42 2.83 -8.10 -11.21
N THR A 43 1.96 -7.17 -11.61
CA THR A 43 1.38 -7.09 -12.95
C THR A 43 2.29 -6.32 -13.94
N GLY A 44 3.38 -5.71 -13.44
CA GLY A 44 4.30 -4.89 -14.26
C GLY A 44 3.69 -3.56 -14.74
N GLN A 45 2.52 -3.17 -14.23
CA GLN A 45 1.82 -1.95 -14.63
C GLN A 45 2.50 -0.67 -14.10
N GLY A 46 3.34 -0.79 -13.07
CA GLY A 46 4.10 0.34 -12.50
C GLY A 46 5.13 0.95 -13.46
N ASP A 47 5.52 0.24 -14.53
CA ASP A 47 6.50 0.73 -15.51
C ASP A 47 5.84 1.52 -16.66
N SER A 48 4.51 1.48 -16.81
CA SER A 48 3.83 2.06 -17.97
C SER A 48 3.82 3.61 -18.02
N ALA A 49 4.10 4.29 -16.90
CA ALA A 49 4.36 5.75 -16.90
C ALA A 49 5.84 6.08 -17.15
N SER A 50 6.75 5.17 -16.83
CA SER A 50 8.21 5.30 -17.00
C SER A 50 8.67 4.87 -18.40
N ASP A 51 8.11 3.79 -18.96
CA ASP A 51 8.34 3.32 -20.33
C ASP A 51 7.94 4.36 -21.38
N ARG A 52 6.86 5.12 -21.11
CA ARG A 52 6.42 6.21 -21.99
C ARG A 52 7.31 7.46 -21.90
N LEU A 53 8.05 7.61 -20.81
CA LEU A 53 8.98 8.72 -20.59
C LEU A 53 10.43 8.35 -20.97
N SER A 54 10.77 7.06 -20.93
CA SER A 54 12.09 6.49 -21.25
C SER A 54 12.27 6.13 -22.74
N GLY A 55 11.17 5.98 -23.50
CA GLY A 55 11.19 5.76 -24.96
C GLY A 55 11.58 6.98 -25.80
N GLY A 56 12.50 7.82 -25.32
CA GLY A 56 13.09 8.92 -26.08
C GLY A 56 14.22 8.42 -26.99
N GLY A 57 13.88 7.82 -28.11
CA GLY A 57 14.85 7.40 -29.12
C GLY A 57 14.21 6.74 -30.33
N ASP A 58 14.57 7.22 -31.52
CA ASP A 58 14.34 6.64 -32.85
C ASP A 58 12.96 6.85 -33.51
N LEU A 59 12.75 8.08 -34.00
CA LEU A 59 11.66 8.42 -34.93
C LEU A 59 12.05 8.30 -36.42
N MET A 60 13.13 7.65 -36.83
CA MET A 60 13.42 7.60 -38.27
C MET A 60 14.30 6.44 -38.71
N GLY A 61 13.64 5.46 -39.35
CA GLY A 61 14.27 4.58 -40.34
C GLY A 61 14.53 3.17 -39.87
N GLN A 62 13.64 2.24 -40.23
CA GLN A 62 14.02 1.10 -41.09
C GLN A 62 12.78 0.34 -41.55
N SER A 63 12.51 0.44 -42.84
CA SER A 63 11.74 -0.51 -43.62
C SER A 63 12.36 -1.91 -43.53
N GLY A 64 11.60 -2.91 -43.09
CA GLY A 64 12.03 -4.31 -43.15
C GLY A 64 11.14 -5.18 -42.27
N GLY A 65 10.43 -6.13 -42.89
CA GLY A 65 9.44 -6.96 -42.22
C GLY A 65 9.99 -7.78 -41.05
N PHE A 66 9.19 -7.85 -39.99
CA PHE A 66 9.18 -8.96 -39.06
C PHE A 66 7.80 -9.01 -38.39
N ASP A 67 7.14 -10.16 -38.57
CA ASP A 67 6.03 -10.73 -37.81
C ASP A 67 5.42 -9.84 -36.71
N GLU A 68 4.25 -9.25 -37.02
CA GLU A 68 3.35 -8.61 -36.05
C GLU A 68 2.60 -9.69 -35.24
N SER A 69 3.33 -10.65 -34.65
CA SER A 69 2.81 -11.43 -33.55
C SER A 69 2.81 -10.52 -32.34
N GLY A 70 1.75 -9.70 -32.26
CA GLY A 70 1.53 -8.71 -31.23
C GLY A 70 2.01 -9.21 -29.89
N SER A 71 2.93 -8.44 -29.30
CA SER A 71 3.22 -8.43 -27.88
C SER A 71 1.91 -8.18 -27.15
N LYS A 72 1.10 -9.24 -27.04
CA LYS A 72 -0.12 -9.32 -26.26
C LYS A 72 0.40 -9.24 -24.83
N TYR A 73 0.50 -8.01 -24.37
CA TYR A 73 0.69 -7.60 -22.99
C TYR A 73 -0.07 -8.58 -22.09
N ARG A 74 0.66 -9.52 -21.51
CA ARG A 74 0.12 -10.62 -20.70
C ARG A 74 -0.29 -10.13 -19.31
N GLY A 75 0.15 -8.94 -18.90
CA GLY A 75 -0.24 -8.27 -17.65
C GLY A 75 -1.67 -7.73 -17.64
N ALA A 76 -2.33 -7.63 -18.80
CA ALA A 76 -3.77 -7.31 -18.85
C ALA A 76 -4.66 -8.56 -18.73
N GLN A 77 -4.09 -9.77 -18.75
CA GLN A 77 -4.85 -10.98 -18.42
C GLN A 77 -5.06 -10.97 -16.91
N GLY A 78 -6.30 -10.66 -16.53
CA GLY A 78 -6.75 -10.44 -15.15
C GLY A 78 -6.01 -11.33 -14.16
N LEU A 79 -5.30 -10.69 -13.25
CA LEU A 79 -4.65 -11.33 -12.12
C LEU A 79 -5.66 -12.29 -11.48
N ASP A 80 -5.21 -13.51 -11.17
CA ASP A 80 -6.07 -14.54 -10.61
C ASP A 80 -6.86 -13.96 -9.41
N PRO A 81 -8.21 -13.92 -9.45
CA PRO A 81 -9.01 -13.34 -8.37
C PRO A 81 -8.74 -14.01 -7.02
N GLU A 82 -8.21 -15.24 -7.00
CA GLU A 82 -7.74 -15.89 -5.78
C GLU A 82 -6.48 -15.24 -5.19
N LEU A 83 -5.55 -14.75 -6.01
CA LEU A 83 -4.37 -14.01 -5.56
C LEU A 83 -4.77 -12.66 -4.97
N ILE A 84 -5.70 -11.95 -5.63
CA ILE A 84 -6.24 -10.68 -5.13
C ILE A 84 -6.87 -10.88 -3.75
N LYS A 85 -7.74 -11.88 -3.58
CA LYS A 85 -8.35 -12.19 -2.28
C LYS A 85 -7.35 -12.59 -1.20
N LYS A 86 -6.31 -13.35 -1.56
CA LYS A 86 -5.22 -13.71 -0.62
C LYS A 86 -4.45 -12.48 -0.18
N LEU A 87 -4.16 -11.56 -1.11
CA LEU A 87 -3.51 -10.27 -0.82
C LEU A 87 -4.39 -9.38 0.05
N GLU A 88 -5.66 -9.19 -0.30
CA GLU A 88 -6.63 -8.42 0.50
C GLU A 88 -6.73 -8.95 1.93
N LYS A 89 -6.75 -10.28 2.09
CA LYS A 89 -6.77 -10.94 3.40
C LYS A 89 -5.48 -10.74 4.18
N GLN A 90 -4.32 -10.86 3.55
CA GLN A 90 -3.01 -10.63 4.19
C GLN A 90 -2.82 -9.18 4.63
N PHE A 91 -3.25 -8.22 3.81
CA PHE A 91 -3.20 -6.80 4.17
C PHE A 91 -4.37 -6.37 5.06
N GLY A 92 -5.32 -7.26 5.34
CA GLY A 92 -6.48 -7.00 6.20
C GLY A 92 -7.49 -6.01 5.61
N PHE A 93 -7.47 -5.79 4.28
CA PHE A 93 -8.44 -4.96 3.56
C PHE A 93 -9.84 -5.59 3.45
N ASP A 94 -9.97 -6.88 3.81
CA ASP A 94 -11.26 -7.59 3.92
C ASP A 94 -12.16 -7.00 5.03
N LYS A 95 -11.55 -6.34 6.04
CA LYS A 95 -12.26 -5.82 7.22
C LYS A 95 -12.67 -4.34 7.06
N PRO A 96 -13.82 -3.91 7.62
CA PRO A 96 -14.26 -2.52 7.54
C PRO A 96 -13.25 -1.53 8.16
N PRO A 97 -13.18 -0.27 7.68
CA PRO A 97 -12.18 0.72 8.08
C PRO A 97 -12.03 0.89 9.59
N LEU A 98 -13.17 0.95 10.27
CA LEU A 98 -13.26 1.13 11.72
C LEU A 98 -12.61 -0.03 12.48
N THR A 99 -12.82 -1.27 12.03
CA THR A 99 -12.21 -2.44 12.69
C THR A 99 -10.70 -2.45 12.54
N ARG A 100 -10.17 -2.04 11.39
CA ARG A 100 -8.72 -1.93 11.16
C ARG A 100 -8.10 -0.83 12.03
N PHE A 101 -8.77 0.30 12.15
CA PHE A 101 -8.33 1.39 13.02
C PHE A 101 -8.28 0.96 14.49
N LEU A 102 -9.31 0.25 14.97
CA LEU A 102 -9.35 -0.25 16.34
C LEU A 102 -8.28 -1.33 16.59
N GLU A 103 -8.08 -2.25 15.65
CA GLU A 103 -7.05 -3.29 15.71
C GLU A 103 -5.64 -2.66 15.72
N MET A 104 -5.37 -1.69 14.86
CA MET A 104 -4.14 -0.90 14.85
C MET A 104 -3.92 -0.18 16.19
N MET A 105 -4.95 0.50 16.71
CA MET A 105 -4.87 1.21 17.99
C MET A 105 -4.60 0.24 19.15
N TRP A 106 -5.23 -0.93 19.14
CA TRP A 106 -5.01 -1.96 20.14
C TRP A 106 -3.58 -2.50 20.13
N ASN A 107 -3.05 -2.79 18.93
CA ASN A 107 -1.68 -3.25 18.75
C ASN A 107 -0.68 -2.18 19.22
N TYR A 108 -0.88 -0.91 18.86
CA TYR A 108 0.00 0.19 19.30
C TYR A 108 -0.03 0.41 20.81
N ILE A 109 -1.17 0.24 21.48
CA ILE A 109 -1.26 0.31 22.94
C ILE A 109 -0.46 -0.83 23.60
N ARG A 110 -0.40 -2.00 22.97
CA ARG A 110 0.43 -3.13 23.41
C ARG A 110 1.89 -3.03 22.98
N PHE A 111 2.29 -1.94 22.33
CA PHE A 111 3.60 -1.80 21.69
C PHE A 111 3.87 -2.94 20.71
N ASP A 112 2.86 -3.34 19.94
CA ASP A 112 2.99 -4.26 18.83
C ASP A 112 2.87 -3.46 17.54
N PHE A 113 3.99 -3.31 16.84
CA PHE A 113 4.08 -2.56 15.59
C PHE A 113 4.03 -3.47 14.35
N GLY A 114 3.84 -4.79 14.55
CA GLY A 114 3.85 -5.78 13.49
C GLY A 114 5.25 -6.20 13.04
N ASP A 115 5.28 -6.95 11.93
CA ASP A 115 6.50 -7.53 11.37
C ASP A 115 7.13 -6.65 10.29
N SER A 116 8.47 -6.62 10.27
CA SER A 116 9.25 -5.95 9.23
C SER A 116 9.19 -6.72 7.91
N PHE A 117 8.67 -6.08 6.86
CA PHE A 117 8.67 -6.65 5.50
C PHE A 117 10.06 -6.96 4.93
N PHE A 118 11.11 -6.28 5.41
CA PHE A 118 12.48 -6.45 4.92
C PHE A 118 13.27 -7.50 5.68
N ARG A 119 12.93 -7.72 6.97
CA ARG A 119 13.74 -8.54 7.87
C ARG A 119 12.99 -9.74 8.45
N ASN A 120 11.68 -9.85 8.19
CA ASN A 120 10.82 -10.92 8.70
C ASN A 120 10.99 -11.11 10.22
N SER A 121 11.06 -9.99 10.93
CA SER A 121 11.25 -9.91 12.38
C SER A 121 10.33 -8.83 12.93
N SER A 122 9.89 -8.98 14.18
CA SER A 122 9.20 -7.92 14.93
C SER A 122 9.97 -6.61 14.84
N VAL A 123 9.24 -5.49 14.71
CA VAL A 123 9.83 -4.14 14.67
C VAL A 123 10.42 -3.73 16.03
N ILE A 124 10.05 -4.43 17.12
CA ILE A 124 10.67 -4.36 18.46
C ILE A 124 11.48 -5.61 18.75
#